data_AF-A0A6G0AIV6-F1
#
_entry.id   AF-A0A6G0AIV6-F1
#
_cell.length_a   1.000
_cell.length_b   1.000
_cell.length_c   1.000
_cell.angle_alpha   90.00
_cell.angle_beta   90.00
_cell.angle_gamma   90.00
#
_symmetry.space_group_name_H-M   'P 1'
#
loop_
_entity.id
_entity.type
_entity.pdbx_description
1 polymer ?
#
loop_
_entity_poly.entity_id
_entity_poly.type
_entity_poly.pdbx_seq_one_letter_code
_entity_poly.pdbx_strand_id
1 'polypeptide(L)'
;MLKLRGNKIEKKSKNFLISSLIITIFLAFIIEIRPHHLLRSEFNISNLITYLFYFIVVGTYFLFYMKLLSHNKYLLIIISYILFGLANTVDLLSDGKIIDFDYDEIIEELLHILGIIFWLIFFIDFSKMLKRNTDY
;
A
#
# COMPACT_ATOMS: atom_id res chain seq x y z
N MET A 1 5.41 36.68 -0.12
CA MET A 1 5.29 35.48 0.75
C MET A 1 4.38 34.37 0.18
N LEU A 2 3.38 34.66 -0.66
CA LEU A 2 2.47 33.65 -1.26
C LEU A 2 3.14 32.69 -2.26
N LYS A 3 4.09 33.16 -3.08
CA LYS A 3 4.78 32.37 -4.12
C LYS A 3 5.61 31.20 -3.55
N LEU A 4 6.22 31.38 -2.37
CA LEU A 4 6.97 30.34 -1.66
C LEU A 4 6.07 29.21 -1.15
N ARG A 5 4.82 29.52 -0.80
CA ARG A 5 3.83 28.53 -0.35
C ARG A 5 3.35 27.66 -1.50
N GLY A 6 3.13 28.26 -2.68
CA GLY A 6 2.80 27.55 -3.93
C GLY A 6 3.89 26.55 -4.35
N ASN A 7 5.15 27.00 -4.48
CA ASN A 7 6.27 26.13 -4.86
C ASN A 7 6.50 24.96 -3.87
N LYS A 8 6.29 25.19 -2.57
CA LYS A 8 6.45 24.15 -1.54
C LYS A 8 5.35 23.09 -1.60
N ILE A 9 4.11 23.49 -1.91
CA ILE A 9 2.99 22.57 -2.11
C ILE A 9 3.23 21.74 -3.36
N GLU A 10 3.65 22.37 -4.46
CA GLU A 10 3.94 21.67 -5.73
C GLU A 10 5.07 20.63 -5.57
N LYS A 11 6.17 21.00 -4.90
CA LYS A 11 7.28 20.06 -4.61
C LYS A 11 6.81 18.89 -3.73
N LYS A 12 5.99 19.15 -2.72
CA LYS A 12 5.47 18.10 -1.83
C LYS A 12 4.55 17.14 -2.57
N SER A 13 3.72 17.64 -3.48
CA SER A 13 2.86 16.85 -4.34
C SER A 13 3.64 15.98 -5.33
N LYS A 14 4.72 16.51 -5.94
CA LYS A 14 5.61 15.73 -6.80
C LYS A 14 6.31 14.61 -6.01
N ASN A 15 6.85 14.93 -4.85
CA ASN A 15 7.48 13.94 -3.97
C ASN A 15 6.48 12.87 -3.53
N PHE A 16 5.24 13.25 -3.24
CA PHE A 16 4.16 12.32 -2.94
C PHE A 16 3.93 11.36 -4.11
N LEU A 17 3.73 11.86 -5.33
CA LEU A 17 3.51 11.00 -6.52
C LEU A 17 4.66 10.02 -6.77
N ILE A 18 5.91 10.47 -6.65
CA ILE A 18 7.08 9.59 -6.79
C ILE A 18 7.10 8.53 -5.67
N SER A 19 6.90 8.95 -4.42
CA SER A 19 6.86 8.02 -3.28
C SER A 19 5.73 7.01 -3.42
N SER A 20 4.60 7.44 -3.98
CA SER A 20 3.45 6.60 -4.27
C SER A 20 3.77 5.53 -5.29
N LEU A 21 4.43 5.92 -6.39
CA LEU A 21 4.89 4.99 -7.41
C LEU A 21 5.86 3.96 -6.82
N ILE A 22 6.80 4.40 -5.98
CA ILE A 22 7.74 3.52 -5.28
C ILE A 22 6.99 2.51 -4.40
N ILE A 23 6.01 2.97 -3.60
CA ILE A 23 5.20 2.07 -2.76
C ILE A 23 4.37 1.12 -3.61
N THR A 24 3.80 1.57 -4.73
CA THR A 24 3.06 0.69 -5.65
C THR A 24 3.95 -0.42 -6.21
N ILE A 25 5.16 -0.07 -6.67
CA ILE A 25 6.13 -1.06 -7.18
C ILE A 25 6.55 -2.02 -6.07
N PHE A 26 6.79 -1.51 -4.86
CA PHE A 26 7.12 -2.31 -3.69
C PHE A 26 6.00 -3.30 -3.34
N LEU A 27 4.74 -2.86 -3.31
CA LEU A 27 3.58 -3.72 -3.06
C LEU A 27 3.42 -4.77 -4.16
N ALA A 28 3.54 -4.38 -5.43
CA ALA A 28 3.49 -5.32 -6.56
C ALA A 28 4.60 -6.37 -6.47
N PHE A 29 5.83 -5.96 -6.11
CA PHE A 29 6.95 -6.87 -5.91
C PHE A 29 6.68 -7.86 -4.77
N ILE A 30 6.13 -7.41 -3.64
CA ILE A 30 5.81 -8.29 -2.51
C ILE A 30 4.77 -9.34 -2.90
N ILE A 31 3.75 -8.94 -3.66
CA ILE A 31 2.64 -9.82 -4.04
C ILE A 31 3.12 -10.85 -5.07
N GLU A 32 3.88 -10.42 -6.08
CA GLU A 32 4.37 -11.29 -7.15
C GLU A 32 5.44 -12.27 -6.67
N ILE A 33 6.44 -11.78 -5.92
CA ILE A 33 7.60 -12.58 -5.53
C ILE A 33 7.35 -13.37 -4.24
N ARG A 34 6.31 -13.00 -3.48
CA ARG A 34 5.99 -13.56 -2.16
C ARG A 34 7.23 -13.73 -1.27
N PRO A 35 7.96 -12.63 -0.95
CA PRO A 35 9.24 -12.75 -0.26
C PRO A 35 9.11 -13.39 1.13
N HIS A 36 7.92 -13.38 1.73
CA HIS A 36 7.67 -14.03 3.02
C HIS A 36 7.86 -15.54 2.93
N HIS A 37 7.36 -16.21 1.88
CA HIS A 37 7.61 -17.63 1.66
C HIS A 37 9.09 -17.93 1.40
N LEU A 38 9.76 -17.12 0.57
CA LEU A 38 11.19 -17.28 0.25
C LEU A 38 12.06 -17.11 1.51
N LEU A 39 11.81 -16.05 2.29
CA LEU A 39 12.54 -15.77 3.53
C LEU A 39 12.28 -16.83 4.60
N ARG A 40 11.08 -17.41 4.63
CA ARG A 40 10.74 -18.53 5.50
C ARG A 40 11.48 -19.81 5.08
N SER A 41 11.46 -20.17 3.79
CA SER A 41 12.07 -21.42 3.31
C SER A 41 13.59 -21.40 3.38
N GLU A 42 14.23 -20.31 2.94
CA GLU A 42 15.69 -20.22 2.81
C GLU A 42 16.38 -19.75 4.08
N PHE A 43 15.73 -18.90 4.89
CA PHE A 43 16.35 -18.23 6.04
C PHE A 43 15.63 -18.48 7.37
N ASN A 44 14.55 -19.28 7.38
CA ASN A 44 13.73 -19.56 8.57
C ASN A 44 13.20 -18.30 9.27
N ILE A 45 12.92 -17.25 8.49
CA ILE A 45 12.32 -16.01 8.99
C ILE A 45 10.80 -16.16 8.99
N SER A 46 10.16 -15.91 10.13
CA SER A 46 8.70 -16.00 10.25
C SER A 46 7.97 -15.00 9.34
N ASN A 47 6.88 -15.43 8.69
CA ASN A 47 5.98 -14.59 7.89
C ASN A 47 5.56 -13.32 8.66
N LEU A 48 5.33 -13.43 9.98
CA LEU A 48 4.98 -12.30 10.85
C LEU A 48 6.03 -11.18 10.80
N ILE A 49 7.31 -11.53 10.87
CA ILE A 49 8.41 -10.55 10.83
C ILE A 49 8.42 -9.84 9.48
N THR A 50 8.26 -10.61 8.40
CA THR A 50 8.23 -10.08 7.04
C THR A 50 7.04 -9.14 6.81
N TYR A 51 5.84 -9.51 7.28
CA TYR A 51 4.67 -8.64 7.20
C TYR A 51 4.78 -7.39 8.08
N LEU A 52 5.39 -7.49 9.26
CA LEU A 52 5.70 -6.31 10.09
C LEU A 52 6.63 -5.34 9.36
N PHE A 53 7.64 -5.84 8.65
CA PHE A 53 8.50 -5.01 7.82
C PHE A 53 7.71 -4.29 6.73
N TYR A 54 6.83 -4.99 6.01
CA TYR A 54 5.97 -4.36 5.00
C TYR A 54 5.08 -3.28 5.60
N PHE A 55 4.46 -3.58 6.74
CA PHE A 55 3.63 -2.63 7.48
C PHE A 55 4.43 -1.39 7.91
N ILE A 56 5.69 -1.53 8.33
CA ILE A 56 6.54 -0.40 8.70
C ILE A 56 6.87 0.48 7.48
N VAL A 57 7.30 -0.12 6.37
CA VAL A 57 7.64 0.62 5.14
C VAL A 57 6.44 1.43 4.67
N VAL A 58 5.30 0.77 4.59
CA VAL A 58 4.07 1.36 4.08
C VAL A 58 3.48 2.35 5.09
N GLY A 59 3.43 2.01 6.38
CA GLY A 59 2.98 2.88 7.46
C GLY A 59 3.81 4.16 7.56
N THR A 60 5.13 4.07 7.37
CA THR A 60 6.01 5.24 7.33
C THR A 60 5.63 6.20 6.20
N TYR A 61 5.36 5.66 5.00
CA TYR A 61 4.86 6.47 3.88
C TYR A 61 3.57 7.23 4.26
N PHE A 62 2.63 6.56 4.95
CA PHE A 62 1.40 7.21 5.43
C PHE A 62 1.67 8.36 6.38
N LEU A 63 2.53 8.15 7.38
CA LEU A 63 2.86 9.17 8.37
C LEU A 63 3.48 10.41 7.71
N PHE A 64 4.38 10.23 6.74
CA PHE A 64 5.00 11.34 6.01
C PHE A 64 3.99 12.17 5.20
N TYR A 65 2.98 11.51 4.62
CA TYR A 65 2.03 12.16 3.70
C TYR A 65 0.63 12.34 4.28
N MET A 66 0.42 12.05 5.56
CA MET A 66 -0.89 12.05 6.24
C MET A 66 -1.71 13.32 5.96
N LYS A 67 -1.09 14.51 6.03
CA LYS A 67 -1.78 15.79 5.76
C LYS A 67 -2.28 15.92 4.31
N LEU A 68 -1.58 15.34 3.36
CA LEU A 68 -1.95 15.37 1.93
C LEU A 68 -3.07 14.35 1.67
N LEU A 69 -2.95 13.18 2.31
CA LEU A 69 -3.91 12.09 2.25
C LEU A 69 -5.24 12.43 2.92
N SER A 70 -5.21 13.15 4.04
CA SER A 70 -6.42 13.56 4.77
C SER A 70 -7.32 14.53 3.99
N HIS A 71 -6.76 15.25 3.02
CA HIS A 71 -7.52 16.16 2.14
C HIS A 71 -8.16 15.44 0.94
N ASN A 72 -7.75 14.20 0.64
CA ASN A 72 -8.13 13.48 -0.57
C ASN A 72 -8.75 12.15 -0.20
N LYS A 73 -10.11 12.10 -0.21
CA LYS A 73 -10.96 10.90 -0.11
C LYS A 73 -10.24 9.66 0.46
N TYR A 74 -9.93 9.73 1.75
CA TYR A 74 -9.15 8.73 2.49
C TYR A 74 -9.75 7.31 2.45
N LEU A 75 -11.04 7.21 2.09
CA LEU A 75 -11.81 5.97 2.03
C LEU A 75 -11.20 4.91 1.10
N LEU A 76 -10.79 5.28 -0.13
CA LEU A 76 -10.23 4.30 -1.07
C LEU A 76 -8.95 3.67 -0.55
N ILE A 77 -8.10 4.48 0.08
CA ILE A 77 -6.89 3.98 0.70
C ILE A 77 -7.19 3.11 1.93
N ILE A 78 -8.10 3.55 2.80
CA ILE A 78 -8.49 2.73 3.97
C ILE A 78 -8.96 1.35 3.51
N ILE A 79 -9.83 1.30 2.50
CA ILE A 79 -10.33 0.04 1.94
C ILE A 79 -9.16 -0.81 1.42
N SER A 80 -8.24 -0.21 0.66
CA SER A 80 -7.03 -0.88 0.18
C SER A 80 -6.22 -1.52 1.31
N TYR A 81 -6.00 -0.79 2.42
CA TYR A 81 -5.29 -1.33 3.59
C TYR A 81 -6.03 -2.44 4.31
N ILE A 82 -7.34 -2.30 4.47
CA ILE A 82 -8.15 -3.34 5.08
C ILE A 82 -8.02 -4.63 4.25
N LEU A 83 -8.08 -4.53 2.92
CA LEU A 83 -7.93 -5.68 2.03
C LEU A 83 -6.53 -6.30 2.14
N PHE A 84 -5.45 -5.51 2.10
CA PHE A 84 -4.09 -6.04 2.31
C PHE A 84 -3.90 -6.67 3.69
N GLY A 85 -4.45 -6.04 4.74
CA GLY A 85 -4.39 -6.55 6.09
C GLY A 85 -5.15 -7.87 6.24
N LEU A 86 -6.33 -7.98 5.62
CA LEU A 86 -7.11 -9.22 5.59
C LEU A 86 -6.37 -10.32 4.84
N ALA A 87 -5.76 -10.02 3.69
CA ALA A 87 -4.97 -10.99 2.94
C ALA A 87 -3.83 -11.57 3.80
N ASN A 88 -3.03 -10.70 4.42
CA ASN A 88 -1.94 -11.13 5.30
C ASN A 88 -2.46 -11.86 6.55
N THR A 89 -3.66 -11.50 7.03
CA THR A 89 -4.29 -12.21 8.16
C THR A 89 -4.68 -13.63 7.75
N VAL A 90 -5.21 -13.82 6.53
CA VAL A 90 -5.51 -15.15 5.99
C VAL A 90 -4.23 -15.99 5.92
N ASP A 91 -3.14 -15.48 5.30
CA ASP A 91 -1.86 -16.22 5.25
C ASP A 91 -1.35 -16.60 6.64
N LEU A 92 -1.31 -15.64 7.58
CA LEU A 92 -0.81 -15.89 8.93
C LEU A 92 -1.64 -16.91 9.71
N LEU A 93 -2.96 -16.89 9.54
CA LEU A 93 -3.85 -17.85 10.20
C LEU A 93 -3.73 -19.24 9.58
N SER A 94 -3.57 -19.33 8.25
CA SER A 94 -3.30 -20.59 7.53
C SER A 94 -1.94 -21.17 7.92
N ASP A 95 -0.88 -20.36 7.93
CA ASP A 95 0.48 -20.73 8.34
C ASP A 95 0.51 -21.23 9.79
N GLY A 96 -0.23 -20.55 10.67
CA GLY A 96 -0.43 -20.96 12.07
C GLY A 96 -1.31 -22.20 12.26
N LYS A 97 -1.89 -22.76 11.18
CA LYS A 97 -2.87 -23.87 11.20
C LYS A 97 -4.10 -23.58 12.07
N ILE A 98 -4.47 -22.30 12.18
CA ILE A 98 -5.65 -21.86 12.94
C ILE A 98 -6.90 -21.98 12.08
N ILE A 99 -6.76 -21.70 10.78
CA ILE A 99 -7.76 -21.93 9.74
C ILE A 99 -7.18 -22.89 8.72
N ASP A 100 -8.03 -23.71 8.12
CA ASP A 100 -7.66 -24.62 7.04
C ASP A 100 -8.84 -24.61 6.07
N PHE A 101 -8.75 -23.75 5.05
CA PHE A 101 -9.74 -23.64 3.98
C PHE A 101 -9.11 -24.19 2.71
N ASP A 102 -9.85 -25.00 1.95
CA ASP A 102 -9.39 -25.54 0.65
C ASP A 102 -9.03 -24.46 -0.41
N TYR A 103 -9.32 -23.17 -0.11
CA TYR A 103 -9.19 -22.05 -1.03
C TYR A 103 -8.55 -20.81 -0.38
N ASP A 104 -7.79 -20.97 0.70
CA ASP A 104 -7.14 -19.87 1.42
C ASP A 104 -6.21 -19.03 0.53
N GLU A 105 -5.38 -19.68 -0.30
CA GLU A 105 -4.47 -19.03 -1.24
C GLU A 105 -5.23 -18.16 -2.27
N ILE A 106 -6.37 -18.64 -2.77
CA ILE A 106 -7.23 -17.89 -3.70
C ILE A 106 -7.83 -16.67 -2.99
N ILE A 107 -8.26 -16.82 -1.73
CA ILE A 107 -8.83 -15.72 -0.95
C ILE A 107 -7.76 -14.65 -0.69
N GLU A 108 -6.54 -15.04 -0.32
CA GLU A 108 -5.41 -14.14 -0.15
C GLU A 108 -5.15 -13.32 -1.42
N GLU A 109 -4.99 -14.00 -2.56
CA GLU A 109 -4.73 -13.36 -3.85
C GLU A 109 -5.84 -12.38 -4.24
N LEU A 110 -7.11 -12.77 -4.08
CA LEU A 110 -8.25 -11.91 -4.38
C LEU A 110 -8.24 -10.64 -3.52
N LEU A 111 -7.94 -10.78 -2.23
CA LEU A 111 -7.84 -9.64 -1.31
C LEU A 111 -6.67 -8.72 -1.69
N HIS A 112 -5.51 -9.26 -2.05
CA HIS A 112 -4.38 -8.47 -2.56
C HIS A 112 -4.74 -7.73 -3.85
N ILE A 113 -5.33 -8.39 -4.83
CA ILE A 113 -5.73 -7.78 -6.11
C ILE A 113 -6.72 -6.64 -5.88
N LEU A 114 -7.76 -6.87 -5.07
CA LEU A 114 -8.73 -5.83 -4.73
C LEU A 114 -8.02 -4.66 -4.02
N GLY A 115 -7.10 -4.95 -3.10
CA GLY A 115 -6.28 -3.96 -2.43
C GLY A 115 -5.52 -3.07 -3.42
N ILE A 116 -4.87 -3.66 -4.43
CA ILE A 116 -4.17 -2.93 -5.51
C ILE A 116 -5.14 -2.08 -6.32
N ILE A 117 -6.32 -2.60 -6.67
CA ILE A 117 -7.30 -1.85 -7.48
C ILE A 117 -7.72 -0.57 -6.75
N PHE A 118 -8.09 -0.66 -5.46
CA PHE A 118 -8.44 0.51 -4.67
C PHE A 118 -7.28 1.50 -4.52
N TRP A 119 -6.06 1.00 -4.35
CA TRP A 119 -4.84 1.79 -4.32
C TRP A 119 -4.63 2.59 -5.62
N LEU A 120 -4.73 1.91 -6.78
CA LEU A 120 -4.55 2.52 -8.09
C LEU A 120 -5.62 3.56 -8.42
N ILE A 121 -6.90 3.26 -8.12
CA ILE A 121 -7.99 4.21 -8.32
C ILE A 121 -7.71 5.50 -7.54
N PHE A 122 -7.27 5.38 -6.28
CA PHE A 122 -6.89 6.55 -5.49
C PHE A 122 -5.79 7.39 -6.17
N PHE A 123 -4.73 6.76 -6.69
CA PHE A 123 -3.64 7.50 -7.34
C PHE A 123 -4.04 8.15 -8.65
N ILE A 124 -4.88 7.49 -9.44
CA ILE A 124 -5.44 8.06 -10.66
C ILE A 124 -6.27 9.30 -10.33
N ASP A 125 -7.16 9.21 -9.35
CA ASP A 125 -8.02 10.31 -8.92
C ASP A 125 -7.20 11.47 -8.36
N PHE A 126 -6.21 11.18 -7.53
CA PHE A 126 -5.31 12.19 -6.98
C PHE A 126 -4.50 12.89 -8.08
N SER A 127 -3.98 12.13 -9.05
CA SER A 127 -3.21 12.69 -10.17
C SER A 127 -4.07 13.60 -11.05
N LYS A 128 -5.32 13.19 -11.36
CA LYS A 128 -6.30 14.00 -12.09
C LYS A 128 -6.66 15.28 -11.33
N MET A 129 -6.83 15.21 -10.01
CA MET A 129 -7.04 16.40 -9.18
C MET A 129 -5.85 17.35 -9.26
N LEU A 130 -4.62 16.81 -9.17
CA LEU A 130 -3.42 17.65 -9.20
C LEU A 130 -3.32 18.42 -10.52
N LYS A 131 -3.51 17.72 -11.65
CA LYS A 131 -3.49 18.32 -12.99
C LYS A 131 -4.47 19.48 -13.13
N ARG A 132 -5.72 19.29 -12.69
CA ARG A 132 -6.75 20.36 -12.71
C ARG A 132 -6.36 21.60 -11.91
N ASN A 133 -5.58 21.43 -10.84
CA ASN A 133 -5.18 22.52 -9.96
C ASN A 133 -3.87 23.20 -10.39
N THR A 134 -3.12 22.62 -11.34
CA THR A 134 -1.85 23.18 -11.85
C THR A 134 -1.97 23.78 -13.26
N ASP A 135 -3.01 23.45 -14.02
CA ASP A 135 -3.25 23.96 -15.38
C ASP A 135 -3.90 25.39 -15.38
N TYR A 136 -3.71 26.19 -14.33
CA TYR A 136 -4.18 27.58 -14.18
C TYR A 136 -3.04 28.59 -14.05
#